data_AF-A0AAD2DF86-F1
#
_entry.id   AF-A0AAD2DF86-F1
#
_cell.length_a   1.000
_cell.length_b   1.000
_cell.length_c   1.000
_cell.angle_alpha   90.00
_cell.angle_beta   90.00
_cell.angle_gamma   90.00
#
_symmetry.space_group_name_H-M   'P 1'
#
loop_
_entity.id
_entity.type
_entity.pdbx_description
1 polymer ?
#
loop_
_entity_poly.entity_id
_entity_poly.type
_entity_poly.pdbx_seq_one_letter_code
_entity_poly.pdbx_strand_id
1 'polypeptide(L)'
;MARVRSPNRDKAKELYIESDGTMKLTEIAAQLELSDSQIRKWKSQDKWEQELKVTLPKRKSNVTNKRGGQPGNKNSVGHKPSSPLRNKNAETHGFFAKHLPTETLEIIKDMDEDPSKILWQNIQIQYAAIVRAQNIMLVESKDDITKELAGETNGDTSSSERYNIQFAWDKQASFLKAQSRAMGELRSLIKQYEITVSGEQMLKVKRMKAELNKIIGIKNNKSHGNMDKLIEAFNKGPVIE
;
A
#
# COMPACT_ATOMS: atom_id res chain seq x y z
N MET A 1 30.14 27.59 31.08
CA MET A 1 30.65 26.96 32.33
C MET A 1 29.54 26.11 32.94
N ALA A 2 29.85 24.89 33.38
CA ALA A 2 28.88 24.05 34.10
C ALA A 2 28.53 24.70 35.45
N ARG A 3 27.26 24.68 35.86
CA ARG A 3 26.85 25.22 37.18
C ARG A 3 27.48 24.37 38.29
N VAL A 4 28.08 25.04 39.27
CA VAL A 4 28.65 24.40 40.46
C VAL A 4 27.55 23.64 41.20
N ARG A 5 27.86 22.41 41.63
CA ARG A 5 26.92 21.55 42.38
C ARG A 5 26.59 22.21 43.72
N SER A 6 25.30 22.32 44.05
CA SER A 6 24.86 22.96 45.29
C SER A 6 25.21 22.07 46.50
N PRO A 7 25.87 22.58 47.56
CA PRO A 7 26.21 21.80 48.75
C PRO A 7 24.99 21.13 49.43
N ASN A 8 23.81 21.76 49.36
CA ASN A 8 22.57 21.22 49.92
C ASN A 8 22.07 19.95 49.21
N ARG A 9 22.51 19.71 47.97
CA ARG A 9 22.17 18.50 47.22
C ARG A 9 22.84 17.26 47.79
N ASP A 10 24.08 17.42 48.26
CA ASP A 10 24.84 16.32 48.84
C ASP A 10 24.40 16.05 50.28
N LYS A 11 24.11 17.09 51.07
CA LYS A 11 23.48 16.96 52.40
C LYS A 11 22.11 16.26 52.34
N ALA A 12 21.27 16.62 51.36
CA ALA A 12 19.97 15.97 51.17
C ALA A 12 20.09 14.47 50.83
N LYS A 13 21.15 14.11 50.11
CA LYS A 13 21.47 12.74 49.74
C LYS A 13 21.95 11.94 50.95
N GLU A 14 22.81 12.51 51.78
CA GLU A 14 23.29 11.90 53.03
C GLU A 14 22.12 11.57 53.96
N LEU A 15 21.22 12.52 54.24
CA LEU A 15 20.03 12.30 55.07
C LEU A 15 19.12 11.17 54.53
N TYR A 16 19.01 11.04 53.21
CA TYR A 16 18.24 9.97 52.57
C TYR A 16 18.92 8.60 52.69
N ILE A 17 20.25 8.54 52.65
CA ILE A 17 21.02 7.31 52.80
C ILE A 17 21.10 6.87 54.27
N GLU A 18 21.34 7.80 55.19
CA GLU A 18 21.37 7.53 56.64
C GLU A 18 20.04 6.97 57.17
N SER A 19 18.93 7.33 56.52
CA SER A 19 17.61 6.83 56.86
C SER A 19 17.21 5.54 56.11
N ASP A 20 18.15 4.87 55.42
CA ASP A 20 17.88 3.70 54.57
C ASP A 20 16.74 3.92 53.56
N GLY A 21 16.54 5.18 53.14
CA GLY A 21 15.46 5.58 52.23
C GLY A 21 14.06 5.59 52.85
N THR A 22 13.94 5.49 54.18
CA THR A 22 12.65 5.53 54.91
C THR A 22 12.16 6.95 55.20
N MET A 23 13.05 7.93 55.27
CA MET A 23 12.70 9.33 55.53
C MET A 23 11.94 9.93 54.35
N LYS A 24 10.87 10.68 54.64
CA LYS A 24 10.07 11.32 53.59
C LYS A 24 10.84 12.48 52.97
N LEU A 25 10.76 12.63 51.66
CA LEU A 25 11.41 13.74 50.93
C LEU A 25 10.91 15.12 51.39
N THR A 26 9.69 15.19 51.89
CA THR A 26 9.10 16.40 52.49
C THR A 26 9.77 16.81 53.79
N GLU A 27 10.24 15.85 54.59
CA GLU A 27 10.94 16.11 55.86
C GLU A 27 12.38 16.58 55.59
N ILE A 28 13.06 15.96 54.62
CA ILE A 28 14.38 16.41 54.12
C ILE A 28 14.30 17.83 53.53
N ALA A 29 13.22 18.12 52.79
CA ALA A 29 12.97 19.43 52.22
C ALA A 29 12.76 20.49 53.31
N ALA A 30 12.00 20.16 54.36
CA ALA A 30 11.78 21.05 55.51
C ALA A 30 13.07 21.32 56.30
N GLN A 31 13.91 20.30 56.53
CA GLN A 31 15.16 20.43 57.27
C GLN A 31 16.22 21.28 56.53
N LEU A 32 16.16 21.31 55.19
CA LEU A 32 17.10 22.06 54.35
C LEU A 32 16.52 23.37 53.82
N GLU A 33 15.31 23.75 54.23
CA GLU A 33 14.57 24.92 53.73
C GLU A 33 14.46 24.97 52.20
N LEU A 34 14.26 23.80 51.57
CA LEU A 34 14.14 23.64 50.12
C LEU A 34 12.74 23.17 49.71
N SER A 35 12.43 23.30 48.43
CA SER A 35 11.17 22.76 47.88
C SER A 35 11.25 21.23 47.73
N ASP A 36 10.15 20.53 48.07
CA ASP A 36 10.04 19.07 47.90
C ASP A 36 10.25 18.64 46.44
N SER A 37 9.84 19.48 45.48
CA SER A 37 10.05 19.24 44.04
C SER A 37 11.53 19.24 43.66
N GLN A 38 12.35 20.06 44.31
CA GLN A 38 13.80 20.12 44.08
C GLN A 38 14.51 18.90 44.65
N ILE A 39 14.14 18.43 45.85
CA ILE A 39 14.66 17.19 46.43
C ILE A 39 14.26 15.97 45.58
N ARG A 40 13.01 15.90 45.10
CA ARG A 40 12.56 14.86 44.15
C ARG A 40 13.36 14.85 42.86
N LYS A 41 13.64 16.03 42.30
CA LYS A 41 14.44 16.17 41.08
C LYS A 41 15.86 15.66 41.30
N TRP A 42 16.50 16.01 42.41
CA TRP A 42 17.85 15.54 42.73
C TRP A 42 17.91 14.05 42.99
N LYS A 43 16.94 13.49 43.74
CA LYS A 43 16.81 12.04 43.98
C LYS A 43 16.76 11.25 42.67
N SER A 44 15.98 11.74 41.70
CA SER A 44 15.86 11.12 40.38
C SER A 44 17.15 11.28 39.55
N GLN A 45 17.70 12.51 39.50
CA GLN A 45 18.84 12.84 38.65
C GLN A 45 20.15 12.17 39.09
N ASP A 46 20.37 12.02 40.39
CA ASP A 46 21.51 11.30 40.96
C ASP A 46 21.19 9.83 41.29
N LYS A 47 19.98 9.36 40.99
CA LYS A 47 19.54 7.98 41.17
C LYS A 47 19.85 7.42 42.57
N TRP A 48 19.49 8.15 43.64
CA TRP A 48 19.85 7.78 45.02
C TRP A 48 19.43 6.34 45.40
N GLU A 49 18.32 5.84 44.85
CA GLU A 49 17.86 4.45 45.01
C GLU A 49 18.78 3.39 44.39
N GLN A 50 19.80 3.76 43.61
CA GLN A 50 20.82 2.83 43.10
C GLN A 50 21.98 2.65 44.08
N GLU A 51 22.27 3.65 44.92
CA GLU A 51 23.29 3.52 45.96
C GLU A 51 22.76 2.75 47.19
N LEU A 52 21.46 2.88 47.49
CA LEU A 52 20.79 2.01 48.46
C LEU A 52 20.67 0.53 48.01
N LYS A 53 20.88 0.23 46.71
CA LYS A 53 20.72 -1.14 46.16
C LYS A 53 21.86 -2.10 46.46
N VAL A 54 22.88 -1.68 47.22
CA VAL A 54 23.97 -2.59 47.61
C VAL A 54 23.51 -3.62 48.64
N THR A 55 22.37 -3.42 49.34
CA THR A 55 22.01 -4.27 50.48
C THR A 55 20.71 -5.09 50.40
N LEU A 56 19.76 -4.88 49.47
CA LEU A 56 18.50 -5.67 49.44
C LEU A 56 17.93 -5.97 48.04
N PRO A 57 17.55 -7.24 47.73
CA PRO A 57 16.90 -7.60 46.47
C PRO A 57 15.44 -7.12 46.39
N LYS A 58 15.07 -6.53 45.25
CA LYS A 58 13.75 -5.94 44.97
C LYS A 58 12.59 -6.94 45.12
N ARG A 59 11.66 -6.69 46.05
CA ARG A 59 10.26 -7.15 45.88
C ARG A 59 9.53 -6.20 44.93
N LYS A 60 9.55 -6.52 43.63
CA LYS A 60 8.66 -5.87 42.65
C LYS A 60 7.24 -6.43 42.81
N SER A 61 6.36 -5.77 43.57
CA SER A 61 4.92 -5.99 43.44
C SER A 61 4.34 -4.96 42.47
N ASN A 62 4.51 -5.19 41.16
CA ASN A 62 3.66 -4.53 40.18
C ASN A 62 2.30 -5.24 40.22
N VAL A 63 1.34 -4.65 40.92
CA VAL A 63 -0.09 -4.94 40.76
C VAL A 63 -0.47 -4.53 39.33
N THR A 64 -0.21 -5.45 38.41
CA THR A 64 -0.77 -5.41 37.05
C THR A 64 -1.91 -6.42 37.10
N ASN A 65 -3.12 -5.93 37.34
CA ASN A 65 -4.33 -6.74 37.25
C ASN A 65 -4.33 -7.43 35.88
N LYS A 66 -4.16 -8.76 35.85
CA LYS A 66 -4.38 -9.54 34.64
C LYS A 66 -5.84 -9.35 34.24
N ARG A 67 -6.09 -8.63 33.14
CA ARG A 67 -7.39 -8.49 32.49
C ARG A 67 -7.77 -9.80 31.78
N GLY A 68 -8.01 -10.85 32.56
CA GLY A 68 -8.49 -12.14 32.08
C GLY A 68 -9.68 -12.59 32.89
N GLY A 69 -10.61 -13.31 32.26
CA GLY A 69 -11.65 -14.04 32.97
C GLY A 69 -11.03 -15.00 33.98
N GLN A 70 -11.75 -15.31 35.07
CA GLN A 70 -11.28 -16.22 36.10
C GLN A 70 -10.81 -17.56 35.48
N PRO A 71 -9.68 -18.13 35.94
CA PRO A 71 -9.24 -19.45 35.51
C PRO A 71 -10.37 -20.47 35.72
N GLY A 72 -10.77 -21.18 34.66
CA GLY A 72 -11.86 -22.16 34.72
C GLY A 72 -13.27 -21.62 34.50
N ASN A 73 -13.43 -20.37 34.04
CA ASN A 73 -14.72 -19.80 33.70
C ASN A 73 -15.43 -20.62 32.58
N LYS A 74 -16.58 -21.23 32.90
CA LYS A 74 -17.45 -21.98 31.97
C LYS A 74 -18.65 -21.18 31.47
N ASN A 75 -18.73 -19.88 31.72
CA ASN A 75 -19.87 -19.02 31.39
C ASN A 75 -20.15 -18.90 29.88
N SER A 76 -19.27 -19.41 29.00
CA SER A 76 -19.51 -19.49 27.55
C SER A 76 -19.88 -20.90 27.06
N VAL A 77 -19.79 -21.93 27.91
CA VAL A 77 -20.07 -23.31 27.53
C VAL A 77 -21.58 -23.48 27.37
N GLY A 78 -22.04 -23.61 26.12
CA GLY A 78 -23.46 -23.80 25.79
C GLY A 78 -24.20 -22.54 25.33
N HIS A 79 -23.58 -21.36 25.38
CA HIS A 79 -24.17 -20.15 24.79
C HIS A 79 -23.84 -20.08 23.30
N LYS A 80 -24.87 -19.84 22.45
CA LYS A 80 -24.64 -19.47 21.05
C LYS A 80 -23.72 -18.24 21.03
N PRO A 81 -22.69 -18.19 20.18
CA PRO A 81 -21.87 -16.99 20.08
C PRO A 81 -22.78 -15.78 19.81
N SER A 82 -22.75 -14.76 20.67
CA SER A 82 -23.54 -13.53 20.47
C SER A 82 -23.13 -12.78 19.20
N SER A 83 -21.97 -13.13 18.62
CA SER A 83 -21.51 -12.62 17.34
C SER A 83 -21.84 -13.61 16.23
N PRO A 84 -22.62 -13.22 15.21
CA PRO A 84 -22.84 -14.03 14.02
C PRO A 84 -21.51 -14.49 13.41
N LEU A 85 -21.49 -15.69 12.82
CA LEU A 85 -20.38 -16.16 12.00
C LEU A 85 -20.21 -15.14 10.84
N ARG A 86 -19.04 -14.47 10.76
CA ARG A 86 -18.78 -13.25 9.94
C ARG A 86 -19.24 -11.91 10.54
N ASN A 87 -19.16 -11.75 11.86
CA ASN A 87 -19.30 -10.43 12.48
C ASN A 87 -18.21 -9.46 11.97
N LYS A 88 -18.62 -8.45 11.19
CA LYS A 88 -17.79 -7.35 10.64
C LYS A 88 -17.54 -6.20 11.65
N ASN A 89 -17.91 -6.34 12.92
CA ASN A 89 -17.75 -5.28 13.93
C ASN A 89 -16.28 -4.89 14.21
N ALA A 90 -15.31 -5.70 13.76
CA ALA A 90 -13.88 -5.38 13.81
C ALA A 90 -13.35 -4.72 12.53
N GLU A 91 -14.18 -4.58 11.48
CA GLU A 91 -13.83 -3.76 10.31
C GLU A 91 -13.83 -2.30 10.76
N THR A 92 -12.63 -1.75 10.96
CA THR A 92 -12.39 -0.34 11.24
C THR A 92 -13.23 0.51 10.28
N HIS A 93 -14.18 1.30 10.81
CA HIS A 93 -15.10 2.15 10.04
C HIS A 93 -14.34 3.17 9.15
N GLY A 94 -13.96 2.76 7.93
CA GLY A 94 -13.38 3.64 6.90
C GLY A 94 -14.42 3.99 5.83
N PHE A 95 -14.26 5.14 5.18
CA PHE A 95 -15.10 5.56 4.03
C PHE A 95 -15.22 4.46 2.97
N PHE A 96 -14.08 3.87 2.60
CA PHE A 96 -14.02 2.79 1.62
C PHE A 96 -14.72 1.51 2.10
N ALA A 97 -14.64 1.16 3.39
CA ALA A 97 -15.24 -0.08 3.91
C ALA A 97 -16.77 -0.12 3.78
N LYS A 98 -17.41 1.06 3.66
CA LYS A 98 -18.87 1.18 3.47
C LYS A 98 -19.31 0.94 2.03
N HIS A 99 -18.41 1.12 1.07
CA HIS A 99 -18.75 1.20 -0.36
C HIS A 99 -18.02 0.19 -1.23
N LEU A 100 -16.95 -0.43 -0.71
CA LEU A 100 -16.10 -1.34 -1.46
C LEU A 100 -16.16 -2.78 -0.89
N PRO A 101 -16.14 -3.80 -1.77
CA PRO A 101 -15.93 -5.19 -1.36
C PRO A 101 -14.65 -5.39 -0.53
N THR A 102 -14.59 -6.48 0.23
CA THR A 102 -13.42 -6.78 1.07
C THR A 102 -12.14 -6.98 0.26
N GLU A 103 -12.23 -7.63 -0.89
CA GLU A 103 -11.10 -7.84 -1.81
C GLU A 103 -10.50 -6.52 -2.30
N THR A 104 -11.34 -5.55 -2.66
CA THR A 104 -10.86 -4.24 -3.15
C THR A 104 -10.30 -3.39 -2.02
N LEU A 105 -10.77 -3.57 -0.79
CA LEU A 105 -10.19 -2.93 0.39
C LEU A 105 -8.80 -3.46 0.72
N GLU A 106 -8.57 -4.76 0.55
CA GLU A 106 -7.25 -5.37 0.72
C GLU A 106 -6.28 -4.79 -0.29
N ILE A 107 -6.69 -4.68 -1.57
CA ILE A 107 -5.89 -4.03 -2.61
C ILE A 107 -5.54 -2.59 -2.22
N ILE A 108 -6.52 -1.78 -1.81
CA ILE A 108 -6.27 -0.36 -1.44
C ILE A 108 -5.33 -0.24 -0.23
N LYS A 109 -5.43 -1.15 0.74
CA LYS A 109 -4.54 -1.14 1.91
C LYS A 109 -3.10 -1.49 1.55
N ASP A 110 -2.90 -2.31 0.53
CA ASP A 110 -1.57 -2.69 0.04
C ASP A 110 -1.00 -1.66 -0.96
N MET A 111 -1.80 -0.68 -1.40
CA MET A 111 -1.31 0.40 -2.26
C MET A 111 -0.41 1.36 -1.45
N ASP A 112 0.60 1.90 -2.14
CA ASP A 112 1.47 2.92 -1.54
C ASP A 112 0.71 4.24 -1.42
N GLU A 113 1.00 5.03 -0.39
CA GLU A 113 0.35 6.33 -0.18
C GLU A 113 1.00 7.45 -1.01
N ASP A 114 2.26 7.27 -1.44
CA ASP A 114 2.99 8.26 -2.24
C ASP A 114 2.46 8.32 -3.68
N PRO A 115 1.90 9.46 -4.12
CA PRO A 115 1.37 9.62 -5.48
C PRO A 115 2.38 9.28 -6.58
N SER A 116 3.67 9.52 -6.35
CA SER A 116 4.71 9.22 -7.32
C SER A 116 4.84 7.71 -7.54
N LYS A 117 4.80 6.91 -6.46
CA LYS A 117 4.92 5.46 -6.57
C LYS A 117 3.66 4.84 -7.15
N ILE A 118 2.48 5.34 -6.81
CA ILE A 118 1.21 4.94 -7.44
C ILE A 118 1.30 5.18 -8.95
N LEU A 119 1.76 6.36 -9.36
CA LEU A 119 1.90 6.71 -10.77
C LEU A 119 2.89 5.78 -11.49
N TRP A 120 4.00 5.43 -10.85
CA TRP A 120 4.95 4.43 -11.38
C TRP A 120 4.33 3.04 -11.49
N GLN A 121 3.60 2.58 -10.47
CA GLN A 121 2.88 1.29 -10.51
C GLN A 121 1.87 1.26 -11.66
N ASN A 122 1.12 2.34 -11.87
CA ASN A 122 0.18 2.47 -12.99
C ASN A 122 0.89 2.39 -14.35
N ILE A 123 2.05 3.04 -14.50
CA ILE A 123 2.90 2.93 -15.70
C ILE A 123 3.30 1.47 -15.94
N GLN A 124 3.73 0.75 -14.89
CA GLN A 124 4.14 -0.65 -14.99
C GLN A 124 2.97 -1.56 -15.38
N ILE A 125 1.81 -1.39 -14.75
CA ILE A 125 0.59 -2.15 -15.05
C ILE A 125 0.18 -1.92 -16.50
N GLN A 126 0.13 -0.65 -16.94
CA GLN A 126 -0.26 -0.31 -18.30
C GLN A 126 0.73 -0.88 -19.33
N TYR A 127 2.03 -0.78 -19.05
CA TYR A 127 3.07 -1.39 -19.88
C TYR A 127 2.89 -2.91 -19.98
N ALA A 128 2.72 -3.60 -18.85
CA ALA A 128 2.51 -5.05 -18.82
C ALA A 128 1.22 -5.46 -19.55
N ALA A 129 0.13 -4.69 -19.40
CA ALA A 129 -1.12 -4.94 -20.09
C ALA A 129 -0.95 -4.82 -21.62
N ILE A 130 -0.22 -3.81 -22.10
CA ILE A 130 0.07 -3.65 -23.53
C ILE A 130 0.89 -4.82 -24.06
N VAL A 131 1.96 -5.22 -23.36
CA VAL A 131 2.79 -6.36 -23.75
C VAL A 131 1.96 -7.64 -23.78
N ARG A 132 1.14 -7.89 -22.77
CA ARG A 132 0.24 -9.05 -22.72
C ARG A 132 -0.80 -9.02 -23.85
N ALA A 133 -1.38 -7.86 -24.16
CA ALA A 133 -2.35 -7.70 -25.23
C ALA A 133 -1.75 -8.00 -26.60
N GLN A 134 -0.47 -7.70 -26.82
CA GLN A 134 0.23 -8.06 -28.06
C GLN A 134 0.28 -9.58 -28.29
N ASN A 135 0.34 -10.38 -27.23
CA ASN A 135 0.36 -11.84 -27.33
C ASN A 135 -1.05 -12.41 -27.56
N ILE A 136 -2.08 -11.80 -26.97
CA ILE A 136 -3.46 -12.31 -27.04
C ILE A 136 -4.13 -11.93 -28.37
N MET A 137 -3.88 -10.73 -28.88
CA MET A 137 -4.58 -10.16 -30.05
C MET A 137 -3.80 -10.32 -31.36
N LEU A 138 -2.80 -11.20 -31.41
CA LEU A 138 -2.00 -11.42 -32.62
C LEU A 138 -2.86 -12.12 -33.68
N VAL A 139 -3.11 -11.43 -34.79
CA VAL A 139 -3.70 -12.03 -35.99
C VAL A 139 -2.63 -12.83 -36.72
N GLU A 140 -2.82 -14.15 -36.83
CA GLU A 140 -1.78 -15.06 -37.36
C GLU A 140 -1.66 -15.01 -38.89
N SER A 141 -2.78 -14.75 -39.59
CA SER A 141 -2.87 -14.75 -41.05
C SER A 141 -4.03 -13.89 -41.54
N LYS A 142 -4.02 -13.50 -42.83
CA LYS A 142 -5.14 -12.77 -43.46
C LYS A 142 -6.46 -13.55 -43.40
N ASP A 143 -6.38 -14.87 -43.24
CA ASP A 143 -7.52 -15.79 -43.22
C ASP A 143 -7.97 -16.16 -41.79
N ASP A 144 -7.45 -15.47 -40.76
CA ASP A 144 -7.82 -15.66 -39.35
C ASP A 144 -9.26 -15.16 -39.07
N ILE A 145 -10.22 -16.05 -39.29
CA ILE A 145 -11.65 -15.82 -39.09
C ILE A 145 -12.11 -16.52 -37.80
N THR A 146 -12.64 -15.76 -36.85
CA THR A 146 -13.33 -16.34 -35.69
C THR A 146 -14.82 -16.42 -35.98
N LYS A 147 -15.42 -17.58 -35.72
CA LYS A 147 -16.86 -17.81 -35.83
C LYS A 147 -17.39 -18.22 -34.47
N GLU A 148 -18.35 -17.47 -33.94
CA GLU A 148 -19.06 -17.80 -32.71
C GLU A 148 -20.56 -17.95 -33.01
N LEU A 149 -21.20 -19.00 -32.49
CA LEU A 149 -22.63 -19.20 -32.66
C LEU A 149 -23.39 -18.09 -31.90
N ALA A 150 -24.09 -17.24 -32.64
CA ALA A 150 -24.87 -16.13 -32.10
C ALA A 150 -26.31 -16.53 -31.76
N GLY A 151 -26.81 -17.62 -32.35
CA GLY A 151 -28.12 -18.17 -32.04
C GLY A 151 -28.47 -19.36 -32.91
N GLU A 152 -29.24 -20.28 -32.35
CA GLU A 152 -29.74 -21.48 -33.02
C GLU A 152 -31.27 -21.49 -32.88
N THR A 153 -31.94 -21.79 -33.98
CA THR A 153 -33.41 -21.90 -34.03
C THR A 153 -33.74 -23.26 -34.62
N ASN A 154 -34.38 -24.12 -33.84
CA ASN A 154 -34.73 -25.48 -34.24
C ASN A 154 -36.24 -25.59 -34.44
N GLY A 155 -36.68 -25.93 -35.66
CA GLY A 155 -38.06 -26.24 -36.01
C GLY A 155 -38.19 -27.69 -36.51
N ASP A 156 -39.42 -28.21 -36.53
CA ASP A 156 -39.73 -29.63 -36.85
C ASP A 156 -39.21 -30.11 -38.24
N THR A 157 -39.00 -29.19 -39.19
CA THR A 157 -38.54 -29.51 -40.55
C THR A 157 -37.17 -28.88 -40.89
N SER A 158 -36.69 -27.90 -40.12
CA SER A 158 -35.39 -27.28 -40.35
C SER A 158 -34.81 -26.58 -39.11
N SER A 159 -33.49 -26.63 -39.00
CA SER A 159 -32.71 -25.81 -38.06
C SER A 159 -32.00 -24.67 -38.80
N SER A 160 -31.82 -23.54 -38.12
CA SER A 160 -31.08 -22.39 -38.62
C SER A 160 -30.13 -21.87 -37.56
N GLU A 161 -28.85 -21.77 -37.92
CA GLU A 161 -27.78 -21.23 -37.10
C GLU A 161 -27.36 -19.84 -37.60
N ARG A 162 -27.17 -18.90 -36.68
CA ARG A 162 -26.60 -17.58 -36.94
C ARG A 162 -25.23 -17.50 -36.28
N TYR A 163 -24.24 -16.96 -36.99
CA TYR A 163 -22.87 -16.83 -36.51
C TYR A 163 -22.44 -15.37 -36.46
N ASN A 164 -21.78 -14.98 -35.38
CA ASN A 164 -20.94 -13.80 -35.33
C ASN A 164 -19.59 -14.14 -35.95
N ILE A 165 -19.21 -13.39 -36.99
CA ILE A 165 -17.96 -13.61 -37.73
C ILE A 165 -17.06 -12.40 -37.49
N GLN A 166 -15.87 -12.65 -36.95
CA GLN A 166 -14.81 -11.63 -36.87
C GLN A 166 -13.73 -11.94 -37.88
N PHE A 167 -13.55 -11.04 -38.85
CA PHE A 167 -12.52 -11.16 -39.88
C PHE A 167 -11.15 -10.68 -39.37
N ALA A 168 -10.08 -11.23 -39.93
CA ALA A 168 -8.69 -10.90 -39.58
C ALA A 168 -8.40 -9.39 -39.64
N TRP A 169 -8.88 -8.69 -40.67
CA TRP A 169 -8.67 -7.25 -40.83
C TRP A 169 -9.40 -6.43 -39.76
N ASP A 170 -10.58 -6.87 -39.33
CA ASP A 170 -11.37 -6.18 -38.29
C ASP A 170 -10.74 -6.37 -36.90
N LYS A 171 -10.29 -7.59 -36.59
CA LYS A 171 -9.48 -7.87 -35.39
C LYS A 171 -8.23 -7.01 -35.35
N GLN A 172 -7.49 -6.94 -36.46
CA GLN A 172 -6.27 -6.15 -36.56
C GLN A 172 -6.55 -4.65 -36.41
N ALA A 173 -7.61 -4.12 -37.03
CA ALA A 173 -7.99 -2.71 -36.90
C ALA A 173 -8.40 -2.38 -35.45
N SER A 174 -9.21 -3.23 -34.84
CA SER A 174 -9.64 -3.11 -33.44
C SER A 174 -8.44 -3.16 -32.48
N PHE A 175 -7.49 -4.06 -32.72
CA PHE A 175 -6.25 -4.15 -31.96
C PHE A 175 -5.40 -2.88 -32.08
N LEU A 176 -5.15 -2.38 -33.30
CA LEU A 176 -4.35 -1.18 -33.52
C LEU A 176 -5.00 0.05 -32.85
N LYS A 177 -6.33 0.15 -32.90
CA LYS A 177 -7.08 1.21 -32.23
C LYS A 177 -6.96 1.13 -30.71
N ALA A 178 -7.13 -0.05 -30.13
CA ALA A 178 -6.97 -0.28 -28.70
C ALA A 178 -5.52 0.00 -28.25
N GLN A 179 -4.54 -0.47 -29.01
CA GLN A 179 -3.12 -0.25 -28.74
C GLN A 179 -2.73 1.22 -28.82
N SER A 180 -3.20 1.96 -29.84
CA SER A 180 -2.92 3.40 -29.97
C SER A 180 -3.43 4.19 -28.77
N ARG A 181 -4.66 3.91 -28.30
CA ARG A 181 -5.22 4.50 -27.07
C ARG A 181 -4.40 4.15 -25.84
N ALA A 182 -4.10 2.86 -25.63
CA ALA A 182 -3.30 2.39 -24.51
C ALA A 182 -1.90 3.03 -24.48
N MET A 183 -1.28 3.24 -25.64
CA MET A 183 0.00 3.93 -25.79
C MET A 183 -0.10 5.44 -25.57
N GLY A 184 -1.23 6.05 -25.90
CA GLY A 184 -1.53 7.45 -25.58
C GLY A 184 -1.57 7.68 -24.06
N GLU A 185 -2.32 6.84 -23.36
CA GLU A 185 -2.40 6.87 -21.89
C GLU A 185 -1.04 6.64 -21.24
N LEU A 186 -0.30 5.61 -21.68
CA LEU A 186 1.04 5.34 -21.16
C LEU A 186 1.98 6.54 -21.34
N ARG A 187 1.95 7.20 -22.51
CA ARG A 187 2.74 8.43 -22.76
C ARG A 187 2.32 9.56 -21.81
N SER A 188 1.03 9.73 -21.55
CA SER A 188 0.50 10.72 -20.62
C SER A 188 0.98 10.48 -19.19
N LEU A 189 0.85 9.24 -18.69
CA LEU A 189 1.30 8.84 -17.36
C LEU A 189 2.82 9.05 -17.20
N ILE A 190 3.60 8.64 -18.20
CA ILE A 190 5.06 8.85 -18.20
C ILE A 190 5.39 10.34 -18.15
N LYS A 191 4.70 11.18 -18.94
CA LYS A 191 4.92 12.63 -18.92
C LYS A 191 4.61 13.23 -17.55
N GLN A 192 3.52 12.80 -16.90
CA GLN A 192 3.19 13.24 -15.54
C GLN A 192 4.27 12.81 -14.55
N TYR A 193 4.77 11.57 -14.65
CA TYR A 193 5.79 11.05 -13.77
C TYR A 193 7.15 11.75 -13.96
N GLU A 194 7.51 12.14 -15.19
CA GLU A 194 8.74 12.89 -15.47
C GLU A 194 8.74 14.29 -14.84
N ILE A 195 7.57 14.91 -14.64
CA ILE A 195 7.45 16.23 -14.02
C ILE A 195 7.64 16.15 -12.50
N THR A 196 7.20 15.05 -11.88
CA THR A 196 7.18 14.89 -10.42
C THR A 196 8.49 14.35 -9.84
N VAL A 197 9.45 13.96 -10.69
CA VAL A 197 10.56 13.07 -10.31
C VAL A 197 11.92 13.61 -10.75
N SER A 198 12.96 13.45 -9.90
CA SER A 198 14.36 13.77 -10.25
C SER A 198 15.33 12.62 -9.95
N GLY A 199 16.46 12.57 -10.67
CA GLY A 199 17.55 11.61 -10.43
C GLY A 199 17.34 10.21 -11.02
N GLU A 200 17.56 9.17 -10.21
CA GLU A 200 17.58 7.75 -10.63
C GLU A 200 16.27 7.23 -11.23
N GLN A 201 15.14 7.78 -10.78
CA GLN A 201 13.82 7.37 -11.29
C GLN A 201 13.62 7.83 -12.75
N MET A 202 14.26 8.92 -13.17
CA MET A 202 14.28 9.36 -14.57
C MET A 202 15.06 8.39 -15.47
N LEU A 203 16.11 7.74 -14.96
CA LEU A 203 16.84 6.69 -15.67
C LEU A 203 15.96 5.46 -15.94
N LYS A 204 15.10 5.07 -15.00
CA LYS A 204 14.13 3.97 -15.18
C LYS A 204 13.14 4.29 -16.30
N VAL A 205 12.62 5.51 -16.34
CA VAL A 205 11.73 5.98 -17.42
C VAL A 205 12.45 5.97 -18.77
N LYS A 206 13.68 6.49 -18.85
CA LYS A 206 14.47 6.49 -20.09
C LYS A 206 14.71 5.08 -20.61
N ARG A 207 15.02 4.13 -19.73
CA ARG A 207 15.18 2.71 -20.09
C ARG A 207 13.88 2.13 -20.63
N MET A 208 12.76 2.35 -19.95
CA MET A 208 11.44 1.87 -20.38
C MET A 208 11.03 2.46 -21.73
N LYS A 209 11.27 3.76 -21.96
CA LYS A 209 11.08 4.41 -23.27
C LYS A 209 11.92 3.74 -24.36
N ALA A 210 13.18 3.41 -24.07
CA ALA A 210 14.05 2.71 -25.02
C ALA A 210 13.57 1.29 -25.32
N GLU A 211 13.08 0.56 -24.32
CA GLU A 211 12.49 -0.78 -24.50
C GLU A 211 11.20 -0.72 -25.31
N LEU A 212 10.33 0.27 -25.08
CA LEU A 212 9.15 0.54 -25.92
C LEU A 212 9.54 0.82 -27.37
N ASN A 213 10.53 1.69 -27.59
CA ASN A 213 11.02 1.98 -28.94
C ASN A 213 11.63 0.75 -29.62
N LYS A 214 12.19 -0.20 -28.87
CA LYS A 214 12.59 -1.50 -29.43
C LYS A 214 11.39 -2.36 -29.79
N ILE A 215 10.38 -2.47 -28.93
CA ILE A 215 9.15 -3.21 -29.22
C ILE A 215 8.45 -2.66 -30.48
N ILE A 216 8.43 -1.33 -30.62
CA ILE A 216 7.87 -0.64 -31.78
C ILE A 216 8.80 -0.77 -33.00
N GLY A 217 10.11 -0.56 -32.82
CA GLY A 217 11.12 -0.54 -33.88
C GLY A 217 11.49 -1.92 -34.45
N ILE A 218 11.38 -2.99 -33.66
CA ILE A 218 11.57 -4.37 -34.14
C ILE A 218 10.48 -4.75 -35.16
N LYS A 219 9.29 -4.12 -35.08
CA LYS A 219 8.24 -4.27 -36.08
C LYS A 219 8.42 -3.36 -37.31
N ASN A 220 9.25 -2.30 -37.24
CA ASN A 220 9.47 -1.36 -38.35
C ASN A 220 10.54 -1.81 -39.38
N ASN A 221 11.30 -2.88 -39.11
CA ASN A 221 12.25 -3.44 -40.09
C ASN A 221 11.59 -4.42 -41.09
N LYS A 222 10.27 -4.63 -41.01
CA LYS A 222 9.49 -5.25 -42.08
C LYS A 222 8.21 -4.43 -42.30
N SER A 223 8.22 -3.69 -43.40
CA SER A 223 7.17 -2.81 -43.93
C SER A 223 7.14 -1.38 -43.37
N HIS A 224 7.35 -0.46 -44.31
CA HIS A 224 7.11 0.97 -44.18
C HIS A 224 5.69 1.28 -43.71
N GLY A 225 5.57 2.33 -42.91
CA GLY A 225 4.31 3.06 -42.79
C GLY A 225 4.16 3.69 -41.42
N ASN A 226 4.50 4.97 -41.32
CA ASN A 226 4.25 5.80 -40.15
C ASN A 226 2.82 5.54 -39.63
N MET A 227 2.67 4.96 -38.44
CA MET A 227 1.38 4.56 -37.85
C MET A 227 0.36 5.69 -37.85
N ASP A 228 0.83 6.94 -37.73
CA ASP A 228 0.00 8.14 -37.81
C ASP A 228 -0.67 8.29 -39.19
N LYS A 229 -0.01 7.91 -40.29
CA LYS A 229 -0.58 7.93 -41.65
C LYS A 229 -1.59 6.81 -41.88
N LEU A 230 -1.41 5.63 -41.28
CA LEU A 230 -2.37 4.53 -41.35
C LEU A 230 -3.65 4.87 -40.57
N ILE A 231 -3.52 5.50 -39.40
CA ILE A 231 -4.66 5.99 -38.61
C ILE A 231 -5.39 7.10 -39.39
N GLU A 232 -4.66 8.01 -40.04
CA GLU A 232 -5.25 9.08 -40.85
C GLU A 232 -5.98 8.53 -42.10
N ALA A 233 -5.41 7.54 -42.78
CA ALA A 233 -6.04 6.87 -43.92
C ALA A 233 -7.30 6.10 -43.51
N PHE A 234 -7.29 5.44 -42.35
CA PHE A 234 -8.45 4.69 -41.85
C PHE A 234 -9.61 5.61 -41.43
N ASN A 235 -9.30 6.79 -40.88
CA ASN A 235 -10.32 7.80 -40.53
C ASN A 235 -10.94 8.49 -41.75
N LYS A 236 -10.28 8.48 -42.91
CA LYS A 236 -10.80 9.06 -44.16
C LYS A 236 -11.82 8.15 -44.86
N GLY A 237 -11.97 6.90 -44.43
CA GLY A 237 -12.86 5.92 -45.07
C GLY A 237 -12.41 5.53 -46.48
N PRO A 238 -12.93 4.45 -47.07
CA PRO A 238 -12.62 4.09 -48.44
C PRO A 238 -13.20 5.15 -49.39
N VAL A 239 -12.35 5.71 -50.25
CA VAL A 239 -12.83 6.41 -51.45
C VAL A 239 -13.37 5.34 -52.38
N ILE A 240 -14.69 5.34 -52.54
CA ILE A 240 -15.37 4.52 -53.53
C ILE A 240 -15.24 5.29 -54.86
N GLU A 241 -14.38 4.80 -55.76
CA GLU A 241 -14.43 5.14 -57.19
C GLU A 241 -15.49 4.31 -57.90
#